data_AF-A0A7S1F505-F1
#
_entry.id   AF-A0A7S1F505-F1
#
_cell.length_a   1.000
_cell.length_b   1.000
_cell.length_c   1.000
_cell.angle_alpha   90.00
_cell.angle_beta   90.00
_cell.angle_gamma   90.00
#
_symmetry.space_group_name_H-M   'P 1'
#
loop_
_entity.id
_entity.type
_entity.pdbx_description
1 polymer ?
#
loop_
_entity_poly.entity_id
_entity_poly.type
_entity_poly.pdbx_seq_one_letter_code
_entity_poly.pdbx_strand_id
1 'polypeptide(L)'
;MTKFAASAFLIVAATATDTPCCKTCTAPLAKYFSTDAPHGFCGEACIDPSKYSTFKVFESNLTQAAQGDDAPCSHQVTPTGVPYTDYSSTDTHGDPLHLLSVTLDFYAPTGIVDHSCCDTPVLGNLTCFGIPGLPTGPLFVMGTGPYCCPSGATVDVPCPSVSVV
;
A
#
# COMPACT_ATOMS: atom_id res chain seq x y z
N MET A 1 -27.96 -39.04 -17.30
CA MET A 1 -27.28 -37.87 -17.89
C MET A 1 -27.62 -36.67 -17.01
N THR A 2 -26.81 -36.43 -15.98
CA THR A 2 -27.06 -35.41 -14.95
C THR A 2 -26.45 -34.09 -15.40
N LYS A 3 -27.28 -33.07 -15.62
CA LYS A 3 -26.85 -31.73 -16.04
C LYS A 3 -26.24 -31.02 -14.84
N PHE A 4 -24.94 -30.74 -14.89
CA PHE A 4 -24.29 -29.84 -13.93
C PHE A 4 -24.69 -28.40 -14.27
N ALA A 5 -25.35 -27.73 -13.33
CA ALA A 5 -25.60 -26.30 -13.39
C ALA A 5 -24.30 -25.57 -13.06
N ALA A 6 -23.75 -24.83 -14.02
CA ALA A 6 -22.62 -23.94 -13.81
C ALA A 6 -23.11 -22.71 -13.02
N SER A 7 -22.70 -22.63 -11.75
CA SER A 7 -22.92 -21.43 -10.93
C SER A 7 -21.86 -20.40 -11.30
N ALA A 8 -22.27 -19.33 -11.98
CA ALA A 8 -21.39 -18.24 -12.34
C ALA A 8 -21.10 -17.38 -11.10
N PHE A 9 -19.87 -17.46 -10.58
CA PHE A 9 -19.35 -16.50 -9.61
C PHE A 9 -19.14 -15.15 -10.32
N LEU A 10 -19.93 -14.15 -9.95
CA LEU A 10 -19.72 -12.76 -10.33
C LEU A 10 -18.48 -12.24 -9.59
N ILE A 11 -17.37 -12.10 -10.32
CA ILE A 11 -16.16 -11.44 -9.83
C ILE A 11 -16.45 -9.93 -9.96
N VAL A 12 -16.75 -9.25 -8.86
CA VAL A 12 -16.81 -7.78 -8.83
C VAL A 12 -15.37 -7.28 -8.76
N ALA A 13 -14.84 -6.81 -9.90
CA ALA A 13 -13.58 -6.09 -9.93
C ALA A 13 -13.78 -4.70 -9.29
N ALA A 14 -13.02 -4.40 -8.23
CA ALA A 14 -12.96 -3.06 -7.68
C ALA A 14 -12.27 -2.15 -8.70
N THR A 15 -12.97 -1.14 -9.20
CA THR A 15 -12.39 -0.12 -10.07
C THR A 15 -11.58 0.85 -9.21
N ALA A 16 -10.25 0.77 -9.26
CA ALA A 16 -9.41 1.83 -8.74
C ALA A 16 -9.76 3.14 -9.45
N THR A 17 -10.19 4.15 -8.69
CA THR A 17 -10.35 5.49 -9.23
C THR A 17 -8.98 6.15 -9.23
N ASP A 18 -8.47 6.58 -10.38
CA ASP A 18 -7.21 7.35 -10.47
C ASP A 18 -7.28 8.69 -9.74
N THR A 19 -8.47 9.09 -9.27
CA THR A 19 -8.69 10.29 -8.46
C THR A 19 -8.61 9.95 -6.97
N PRO A 20 -7.73 10.62 -6.21
CA PRO A 20 -7.62 10.46 -4.75
C PRO A 20 -8.97 10.64 -4.04
N CYS A 21 -9.33 9.74 -3.14
CA CYS A 21 -10.61 9.78 -2.41
C CYS A 21 -10.65 10.83 -1.30
N CYS A 22 -9.49 11.11 -0.73
CA CYS A 22 -9.39 11.50 0.65
C CYS A 22 -8.54 12.76 0.77
N LYS A 23 -8.73 13.73 -0.15
CA LYS A 23 -8.08 15.05 -0.07
C LYS A 23 -8.66 15.94 1.02
N THR A 24 -9.94 15.81 1.33
CA THR A 24 -10.61 16.59 2.38
C THR A 24 -11.61 15.70 3.10
N CYS A 25 -11.75 15.85 4.43
CA CYS A 25 -12.72 15.08 5.20
C CYS A 25 -13.95 15.93 5.54
N THR A 26 -15.13 15.45 5.18
CA THR A 26 -16.40 16.06 5.58
C THR A 26 -16.80 15.54 6.96
N ALA A 27 -17.23 16.45 7.84
CA ALA A 27 -17.76 16.08 9.15
C ALA A 27 -18.89 15.03 9.01
N PRO A 28 -18.92 13.98 9.85
CA PRO A 28 -18.17 13.82 11.10
C PRO A 28 -16.79 13.15 10.96
N LEU A 29 -16.32 12.86 9.75
CA LEU A 29 -15.03 12.19 9.53
C LEU A 29 -13.86 13.12 9.85
N ALA A 30 -12.78 12.57 10.38
CA ALA A 30 -11.52 13.27 10.58
C ALA A 30 -10.41 12.64 9.73
N LYS A 31 -9.35 13.41 9.48
CA LYS A 31 -8.18 12.96 8.74
C LYS A 31 -7.26 12.12 9.62
N TYR A 32 -6.84 10.98 9.09
CA TYR A 32 -5.84 10.11 9.69
C TYR A 32 -4.81 9.71 8.65
N PHE A 33 -3.61 9.37 9.11
CA PHE A 33 -2.54 8.85 8.28
C PHE A 33 -1.79 7.73 8.99
N SER A 34 -1.08 6.91 8.22
CA SER A 34 -0.14 5.94 8.76
C SER A 34 1.02 5.75 7.81
N THR A 35 2.23 5.68 8.36
CA THR A 35 3.44 5.34 7.59
C THR A 35 3.75 3.86 7.73
N ASP A 36 3.90 3.20 6.60
CA ASP A 36 4.30 1.81 6.48
C ASP A 36 5.54 1.73 5.61
N ALA A 37 6.71 2.03 6.20
CA ALA A 37 7.99 1.88 5.50
C ALA A 37 8.25 0.44 5.01
N PRO A 38 7.87 -0.62 5.76
CA PRO A 38 7.96 -2.01 5.28
C PRO A 38 7.27 -2.26 3.93
N HIS A 39 6.07 -1.72 3.72
CA HIS A 39 5.37 -1.82 2.44
C HIS A 39 5.65 -0.64 1.49
N GLY A 40 6.24 0.42 2.02
CA GLY A 40 6.80 1.56 1.30
C GLY A 40 5.86 2.70 1.00
N PHE A 41 4.81 2.86 1.79
CA PHE A 41 3.83 3.90 1.57
C PHE A 41 3.50 4.66 2.86
N CYS A 42 3.04 5.89 2.69
CA CYS A 42 2.19 6.54 3.66
C CYS A 42 0.75 6.50 3.14
N GLY A 43 -0.18 6.01 3.95
CA GLY A 43 -1.60 6.00 3.65
C GLY A 43 -2.32 7.11 4.41
N GLU A 44 -3.24 7.84 3.77
CA GLU A 44 -4.12 8.80 4.43
C GLU A 44 -5.60 8.54 4.10
N ALA A 45 -6.47 8.74 5.08
CA ALA A 45 -7.89 8.40 4.99
C ALA A 45 -8.77 9.34 5.80
N CYS A 46 -10.06 9.35 5.47
CA CYS A 46 -11.09 9.96 6.30
C CYS A 46 -11.79 8.89 7.11
N ILE A 47 -11.64 8.93 8.44
CA ILE A 47 -12.14 7.89 9.35
C ILE A 47 -13.10 8.53 10.35
N ASP A 48 -14.16 7.82 10.71
CA ASP A 48 -15.00 8.17 11.85
C ASP A 48 -14.18 8.08 13.14
N PRO A 49 -14.01 9.17 13.91
CA PRO A 49 -13.22 9.14 15.14
C PRO A 49 -13.64 8.06 16.14
N SER A 50 -14.91 7.63 16.12
CA SER A 50 -15.40 6.54 16.97
C SER A 50 -14.81 5.17 16.63
N LYS A 51 -14.33 4.99 15.39
CA LYS A 51 -13.68 3.75 14.92
C LYS A 51 -12.16 3.76 15.06
N TYR A 52 -11.55 4.88 15.47
CA TYR A 52 -10.10 5.03 15.56
C TYR A 52 -9.44 3.94 16.40
N SER A 53 -9.99 3.65 17.59
CA SER A 53 -9.43 2.63 18.49
C SER A 53 -9.43 1.24 17.86
N THR A 54 -10.47 0.89 17.10
CA THR A 54 -10.54 -0.39 16.38
C THR A 54 -9.50 -0.46 15.28
N PHE A 55 -9.39 0.58 14.43
CA PHE A 55 -8.41 0.58 13.34
C PHE A 55 -6.97 0.65 13.85
N LYS A 56 -6.70 1.35 14.96
CA LYS A 56 -5.37 1.44 15.58
C LYS A 56 -4.82 0.08 16.06
N VAL A 57 -5.68 -0.90 16.33
CA VAL A 57 -5.23 -2.28 16.66
C VAL A 57 -4.60 -2.95 15.44
N PHE A 58 -5.16 -2.74 14.25
CA PHE A 58 -4.69 -3.34 13.01
C PHE A 58 -3.59 -2.50 12.35
N GLU A 59 -3.69 -1.18 12.48
CA GLU A 59 -2.74 -0.20 11.95
C GLU A 59 -2.07 0.54 13.10
N SER A 60 -1.05 -0.07 13.69
CA SER A 60 -0.41 0.42 14.91
C SER A 60 0.20 1.83 14.76
N ASN A 61 0.52 2.26 13.54
CA ASN A 61 1.04 3.60 13.25
C ASN A 61 -0.05 4.64 12.93
N LEU A 62 -1.34 4.24 12.91
CA LEU A 62 -2.46 5.13 12.58
C LEU A 62 -2.49 6.35 13.50
N THR A 63 -2.40 7.54 12.93
CA THR A 63 -2.29 8.79 13.68
C THR A 63 -3.32 9.78 13.15
N GLN A 64 -3.99 10.49 14.05
CA GLN A 64 -4.89 11.57 13.66
C GLN A 64 -4.07 12.76 13.17
N ALA A 65 -4.40 13.31 12.00
CA ALA A 65 -3.75 14.51 11.50
C ALA A 65 -4.16 15.74 12.34
N ALA A 66 -3.32 16.78 12.31
CA ALA A 66 -3.67 18.06 12.92
C ALA A 66 -4.94 18.65 12.26
N GLN A 67 -5.70 19.46 13.00
CA GLN A 67 -6.88 20.10 12.43
C GLN A 67 -6.48 20.98 11.24
N GLY A 68 -7.11 20.75 10.08
CA GLY A 68 -6.84 21.48 8.84
C GLY A 68 -5.62 20.98 8.06
N ASP A 69 -4.97 19.90 8.49
CA ASP A 69 -3.94 19.21 7.71
C ASP A 69 -4.58 18.19 6.77
N ASP A 70 -4.73 18.58 5.51
CA ASP A 70 -5.39 17.79 4.46
C ASP A 70 -4.43 16.83 3.73
N ALA A 71 -3.11 16.99 3.92
CA ALA A 71 -2.09 16.18 3.25
C ALA A 71 -1.00 15.70 4.23
N PRO A 72 -1.37 15.01 5.33
CA PRO A 72 -0.44 14.62 6.39
C PRO A 72 0.73 13.75 5.91
N CYS A 73 0.54 12.95 4.86
CA CYS A 73 1.61 12.10 4.31
C CYS A 73 2.78 12.91 3.71
N SER A 74 2.50 14.11 3.19
CA SER A 74 3.53 14.98 2.61
C SER A 74 4.55 15.49 3.64
N HIS A 75 4.21 15.44 4.93
CA HIS A 75 5.11 15.80 6.05
C HIS A 75 5.90 14.61 6.59
N GLN A 76 5.55 13.39 6.18
CA GLN A 76 6.22 12.17 6.62
C GLN A 76 7.41 11.85 5.73
N VAL A 77 8.40 11.16 6.27
CA VAL A 77 9.61 10.76 5.55
C VAL A 77 9.91 9.28 5.71
N THR A 78 10.55 8.69 4.70
CA THR A 78 11.16 7.36 4.78
C THR A 78 12.28 7.33 5.85
N PRO A 79 12.78 6.14 6.25
CA PRO A 79 13.94 6.03 7.11
C PRO A 79 15.21 6.73 6.60
N THR A 80 15.30 6.98 5.29
CA THR A 80 16.41 7.72 4.67
C THR A 80 16.12 9.21 4.49
N GLY A 81 14.97 9.70 4.95
CA GLY A 81 14.62 11.12 4.96
C GLY A 81 13.91 11.63 3.70
N VAL A 82 13.37 10.74 2.86
CA VAL A 82 12.67 11.15 1.62
C VAL A 82 11.17 11.29 1.89
N PRO A 83 10.52 12.40 1.51
CA PRO A 83 9.11 12.61 1.81
C PRO A 83 8.16 11.76 0.96
N TYR A 84 6.99 11.40 1.50
CA TYR A 84 5.94 10.68 0.79
C TYR A 84 4.97 11.66 0.09
N THR A 85 5.28 12.04 -1.16
CA THR A 85 4.47 13.01 -1.92
C THR A 85 3.86 12.46 -3.19
N ASP A 86 4.34 11.33 -3.67
CA ASP A 86 3.97 10.82 -4.98
C ASP A 86 2.75 9.91 -4.82
N TYR A 87 1.60 10.36 -5.30
CA TYR A 87 0.38 9.55 -5.24
C TYR A 87 0.58 8.23 -5.98
N SER A 88 0.23 7.13 -5.33
CA SER A 88 0.37 5.77 -5.86
C SER A 88 -0.99 5.19 -6.26
N SER A 89 -1.91 5.07 -5.30
CA SER A 89 -3.21 4.43 -5.52
C SER A 89 -4.27 4.91 -4.52
N THR A 90 -5.53 4.63 -4.84
CA THR A 90 -6.65 4.66 -3.90
C THR A 90 -7.14 3.24 -3.74
N ASP A 91 -7.10 2.72 -2.52
CA ASP A 91 -7.53 1.36 -2.21
C ASP A 91 -8.57 1.35 -1.09
N THR A 92 -9.34 0.27 -1.00
CA THR A 92 -10.27 0.05 0.12
C THR A 92 -9.88 -1.20 0.87
N HIS A 93 -9.34 -1.03 2.07
CA HIS A 93 -9.03 -2.13 2.98
C HIS A 93 -10.24 -2.44 3.85
N GLY A 94 -10.47 -3.70 4.16
CA GLY A 94 -11.51 -4.08 5.11
C GLY A 94 -11.71 -5.58 5.24
N ASP A 95 -12.59 -5.95 6.17
CA ASP A 95 -13.04 -7.33 6.29
C ASP A 95 -14.00 -7.70 5.13
N PRO A 96 -14.14 -8.99 4.78
CA PRO A 96 -15.03 -9.43 3.71
C PRO A 96 -16.52 -9.08 3.89
N LEU A 97 -16.95 -8.69 5.10
CA LEU A 97 -18.31 -8.25 5.39
C LEU A 97 -18.46 -6.72 5.35
N HIS A 98 -17.37 -6.00 5.05
CA HIS A 98 -17.28 -4.54 4.96
C HIS A 98 -17.71 -3.77 6.22
N LEU A 99 -17.66 -4.41 7.39
CA LEU A 99 -18.01 -3.79 8.67
C LEU A 99 -16.92 -2.82 9.16
N LEU A 100 -15.67 -3.14 8.82
CA LEU A 100 -14.45 -2.38 9.09
C LEU A 100 -13.74 -2.07 7.78
N SER A 101 -14.45 -1.47 6.82
CA SER A 101 -13.84 -0.96 5.59
C SER A 101 -13.42 0.50 5.70
N VAL A 102 -12.27 0.83 5.11
CA VAL A 102 -11.74 2.19 4.96
C VAL A 102 -11.13 2.34 3.57
N THR A 103 -11.53 3.38 2.86
CA THR A 103 -10.89 3.81 1.62
C THR A 103 -9.78 4.80 1.97
N LEU A 104 -8.60 4.61 1.39
CA LEU A 104 -7.40 5.40 1.69
C LEU A 104 -6.60 5.68 0.41
N ASP A 105 -5.91 6.82 0.42
CA ASP A 105 -4.96 7.23 -0.60
C ASP A 105 -3.55 6.83 -0.14
N PHE A 106 -2.79 6.14 -1.00
CA PHE A 106 -1.39 5.81 -0.75
C PHE A 106 -0.46 6.77 -1.48
N TYR A 107 0.60 7.18 -0.79
CA TYR A 107 1.67 8.00 -1.31
C TYR A 107 3.00 7.28 -1.14
N ALA A 108 3.75 7.19 -2.23
CA ALA A 108 5.09 6.67 -2.28
C ALA A 108 6.14 7.77 -2.01
N PRO A 109 7.38 7.39 -1.68
CA PRO A 109 8.48 8.34 -1.58
C PRO A 109 8.68 9.12 -2.87
N THR A 110 9.04 10.40 -2.73
CA THR A 110 9.23 11.31 -3.87
C THR A 110 10.27 10.77 -4.83
N GLY A 111 9.89 10.57 -6.09
CA GLY A 111 10.78 10.08 -7.14
C GLY A 111 11.25 8.64 -6.94
N ILE A 112 10.47 7.82 -6.25
CA ILE A 112 10.81 6.40 -6.10
C ILE A 112 10.96 5.73 -7.47
N VAL A 113 12.04 4.96 -7.62
CA VAL A 113 12.32 4.22 -8.85
C VAL A 113 11.29 3.11 -9.04
N ASP A 114 11.00 2.76 -10.31
CA ASP A 114 10.05 1.71 -10.62
C ASP A 114 10.45 0.37 -9.98
N HIS A 115 9.55 -0.12 -9.12
CA HIS A 115 9.64 -1.38 -8.40
C HIS A 115 8.32 -2.16 -8.50
N SER A 116 7.49 -1.87 -9.51
CA SER A 116 6.20 -2.54 -9.75
C SER A 116 6.31 -4.05 -10.03
N CYS A 117 7.50 -4.51 -10.38
CA CYS A 117 7.82 -5.92 -10.56
C CYS A 117 8.23 -6.64 -9.26
N CYS A 118 8.29 -5.94 -8.13
CA CYS A 118 8.70 -6.49 -6.85
C CYS A 118 7.52 -6.71 -5.92
N ASP A 119 7.65 -7.68 -5.00
CA ASP A 119 6.68 -7.93 -3.94
C ASP A 119 7.31 -7.73 -2.55
N THR A 120 6.53 -7.23 -1.61
CA THR A 120 6.90 -7.24 -0.19
C THR A 120 6.65 -8.63 0.37
N PRO A 121 7.66 -9.34 0.92
CA PRO A 121 7.49 -10.70 1.40
C PRO A 121 6.57 -10.72 2.62
N VAL A 122 5.46 -11.46 2.52
CA VAL A 122 4.56 -11.70 3.66
C VAL A 122 5.28 -12.58 4.69
N LEU A 123 5.26 -12.14 5.96
CA LEU A 123 5.70 -12.82 7.18
C LEU A 123 6.35 -14.20 6.97
N GLY A 124 7.69 -14.24 6.92
CA GLY A 124 8.47 -15.48 7.03
C GLY A 124 9.57 -15.68 5.98
N ASN A 125 9.47 -15.05 4.80
CA ASN A 125 10.44 -15.24 3.72
C ASN A 125 11.19 -13.94 3.34
N LEU A 126 11.87 -13.36 4.32
CA LEU A 126 12.70 -12.16 4.12
C LEU A 126 13.90 -12.38 3.18
N THR A 127 14.23 -13.62 2.85
CA THR A 127 15.32 -14.00 1.95
C THR A 127 14.88 -14.17 0.50
N CYS A 128 13.59 -13.98 0.19
CA CYS A 128 13.01 -14.15 -1.15
C CYS A 128 13.18 -15.56 -1.73
N PHE A 129 13.58 -16.53 -0.89
CA PHE A 129 13.93 -17.87 -1.35
C PHE A 129 12.69 -18.67 -1.71
N GLY A 130 12.61 -19.13 -2.96
CA GLY A 130 11.47 -19.94 -3.43
C GLY A 130 10.21 -19.13 -3.76
N ILE A 131 10.30 -17.79 -3.82
CA ILE A 131 9.25 -16.97 -4.42
C ILE A 131 9.41 -17.05 -5.95
N PRO A 132 8.44 -17.63 -6.68
CA PRO A 132 8.55 -17.77 -8.13
C PRO A 132 8.72 -16.42 -8.83
N GLY A 133 9.76 -16.29 -9.65
CA GLY A 133 10.02 -15.07 -10.43
C GLY A 133 10.70 -13.92 -9.65
N LEU A 134 10.79 -13.98 -8.32
CA LEU A 134 11.32 -12.91 -7.48
C LEU A 134 12.47 -13.38 -6.56
N PRO A 135 13.59 -13.90 -7.11
CA PRO A 135 14.65 -14.48 -6.30
C PRO A 135 15.60 -13.46 -5.65
N THR A 136 15.50 -12.17 -6.00
CA THR A 136 16.45 -11.13 -5.57
C THR A 136 15.91 -10.34 -4.38
N GLY A 137 16.61 -10.35 -3.26
CA GLY A 137 16.31 -9.50 -2.11
C GLY A 137 16.94 -10.00 -0.81
N PRO A 138 16.64 -9.37 0.34
CA PRO A 138 15.76 -8.21 0.48
C PRO A 138 16.39 -6.94 -0.09
N LEU A 139 15.68 -6.24 -0.97
CA LEU A 139 16.05 -4.91 -1.42
C LEU A 139 15.32 -3.84 -0.60
N PHE A 140 16.00 -2.73 -0.32
CA PHE A 140 15.40 -1.56 0.29
C PHE A 140 15.54 -0.37 -0.65
N VAL A 141 14.42 0.11 -1.18
CA VAL A 141 14.40 1.22 -2.15
C VAL A 141 14.09 2.49 -1.37
N MET A 142 15.03 3.44 -1.32
CA MET A 142 14.84 4.68 -0.54
C MET A 142 14.46 4.46 0.93
N GLY A 143 14.96 3.35 1.52
CA GLY A 143 14.69 2.96 2.90
C GLY A 143 13.34 2.28 3.12
N THR A 144 12.53 2.06 2.08
CA THR A 144 11.31 1.26 2.15
C THR A 144 11.56 -0.18 1.74
N GLY A 145 10.66 -1.09 2.11
CA GLY A 145 10.81 -2.53 1.93
C GLY A 145 11.02 -3.27 3.25
N PRO A 146 11.25 -4.58 3.22
CA PRO A 146 12.02 -5.26 2.18
C PRO A 146 11.19 -5.64 0.95
N TYR A 147 11.84 -5.65 -0.21
CA TYR A 147 11.27 -6.10 -1.48
C TYR A 147 12.01 -7.35 -2.01
N CYS A 148 11.22 -8.26 -2.57
CA CYS A 148 11.68 -9.38 -3.39
C CYS A 148 11.40 -9.05 -4.86
N CYS A 149 12.44 -9.04 -5.67
CA CYS A 149 12.43 -8.54 -7.03
C CYS A 149 12.97 -9.58 -8.02
N PRO A 150 12.78 -9.39 -9.33
CA PRO A 150 13.29 -10.27 -10.36
C PRO A 150 14.82 -10.41 -10.37
N SER A 151 15.32 -11.41 -11.09
CA SER A 151 16.75 -11.61 -11.28
C SER A 151 17.42 -10.37 -11.90
N GLY A 152 18.55 -9.96 -11.34
CA GLY A 152 19.30 -8.78 -11.79
C GLY A 152 18.80 -7.45 -11.21
N ALA A 153 17.77 -7.47 -10.36
CA ALA A 153 17.30 -6.29 -9.65
C ALA A 153 18.38 -5.71 -8.72
N THR A 154 18.41 -4.37 -8.62
CA THR A 154 19.25 -3.61 -7.71
C THR A 154 18.41 -2.53 -7.03
N VAL A 155 18.94 -1.88 -5.99
CA VAL A 155 18.22 -0.78 -5.31
C VAL A 155 17.97 0.43 -6.23
N ASP A 156 18.84 0.67 -7.22
CA ASP A 156 18.70 1.77 -8.18
C ASP A 156 17.87 1.38 -9.42
N VAL A 157 17.88 0.09 -9.77
CA VAL A 157 17.08 -0.48 -10.87
C VAL A 157 16.38 -1.75 -10.38
N PRO A 158 15.27 -1.63 -9.63
CA PRO A 158 14.56 -2.79 -9.08
C PRO A 158 13.87 -3.62 -10.17
N CYS A 159 13.42 -2.97 -11.25
CA CYS A 159 12.82 -3.61 -12.41
C CYS A 159 13.72 -3.49 -13.64
N PRO A 160 14.79 -4.31 -13.73
CA PRO A 160 15.59 -4.34 -14.93
C PRO A 160 14.74 -4.85 -16.09
N SER A 161 14.90 -4.24 -17.26
CA SER A 161 14.30 -4.77 -18.49
C SER A 161 14.84 -6.17 -18.70
N VAL A 162 13.99 -7.19 -18.52
CA VAL A 162 14.40 -8.58 -18.65
C VAL A 162 14.84 -8.79 -20.10
N SER A 163 16.14 -8.93 -20.33
CA SER A 163 16.61 -9.61 -21.52
C SER A 163 16.19 -11.06 -21.35
N VAL A 164 15.11 -11.46 -22.02
CA VAL A 164 14.74 -12.86 -22.16
C VAL A 164 15.90 -13.51 -22.91
N VAL A 165 16.80 -14.17 -22.18
CA VAL A 165 17.85 -15.02 -22.76
C VAL A 165 17.34 -16.45 -22.79
#